data_AF-A0A4Y3NJ47-F1
#
_entry.id   AF-A0A4Y3NJ47-F1
#
_cell.length_a   1.000
_cell.length_b   1.000
_cell.length_c   1.000
_cell.angle_alpha   90.00
_cell.angle_beta   90.00
_cell.angle_gamma   90.00
#
_symmetry.space_group_name_H-M   'P 1'
#
loop_
_entity.id
_entity.type
_entity.pdbx_description
1 polymer ?
#
loop_
_entity_poly.entity_id
_entity_poly.type
_entity_poly.pdbx_seq_one_letter_code
_entity_poly.pdbx_strand_id
1 'polypeptide(L)'
;MASTSSEGAGTSSGSYKVAAWALPISEAGDKLGTVKGDSFSVDIYQVATDVASKDSMFVDKDTKENLLKKGDPVVYLNYVVTNTSSAEIPLSHSLITPNAKYTDWKYLGGMPSDSSSDGYKKHGLSSSGVKLKEKDPFVLKPGESFNIAENFAYTAGKETEIKVTMTPQGADGDLDHDKKETAETTVTLK
;
A
#
# COMPACT_ATOMS: atom_id res chain seq x y z
N MET A 1 -18.23 20.57 37.15
CA MET A 1 -18.71 19.35 36.47
C MET A 1 -19.41 19.81 35.20
N ALA A 2 -19.12 19.37 33.97
CA ALA A 2 -18.16 18.40 33.48
C ALA A 2 -17.57 18.96 32.17
N SER A 3 -16.26 18.79 31.98
CA SER A 3 -15.60 19.01 30.69
C SER A 3 -15.97 17.87 29.76
N THR A 4 -16.73 18.16 28.71
CA THR A 4 -16.88 17.25 27.57
C THR A 4 -15.66 17.44 26.68
N SER A 5 -14.63 16.62 26.89
CA SER A 5 -13.57 16.39 25.90
C SER A 5 -14.20 15.66 24.72
N SER A 6 -14.40 16.36 23.60
CA SER A 6 -14.74 15.74 22.33
C SER A 6 -13.52 15.01 21.81
N GLU A 7 -13.65 13.70 21.65
CA GLU A 7 -12.73 12.80 20.96
C GLU A 7 -12.26 13.40 19.64
N GLY A 8 -10.95 13.37 19.41
CA GLY A 8 -10.31 13.97 18.24
C GLY A 8 -10.77 13.30 16.95
N ALA A 9 -11.35 14.09 16.07
CA ALA A 9 -11.40 13.79 14.64
C ALA A 9 -9.97 13.52 14.15
N GLY A 10 -9.80 12.42 13.40
CA GLY A 10 -8.51 11.99 12.86
C GLY A 10 -7.81 13.16 12.19
N THR A 11 -6.65 13.54 12.75
CA THR A 11 -5.86 14.65 12.23
C THR A 11 -5.26 14.22 10.90
N SER A 12 -5.76 14.79 9.80
CA SER A 12 -5.12 14.70 8.49
C SER A 12 -3.78 15.43 8.56
N SER A 13 -2.67 14.73 8.32
CA SER A 13 -1.46 15.39 7.83
C SER A 13 -1.53 15.40 6.31
N GLY A 14 -1.94 16.53 5.72
CA GLY A 14 -1.79 16.75 4.27
C GLY A 14 -3.08 17.00 3.48
N SER A 15 -2.93 16.85 2.17
CA SER A 15 -3.88 17.21 1.10
C SER A 15 -5.05 16.24 0.93
N TYR A 16 -5.06 15.12 1.64
CA TYR A 16 -6.04 14.05 1.49
C TYR A 16 -7.20 14.14 2.48
N LYS A 17 -8.41 13.82 1.98
CA LYS A 17 -9.59 13.59 2.81
C LYS A 17 -9.62 12.13 3.25
N VAL A 18 -9.19 11.85 4.48
CA VAL A 18 -9.13 10.48 5.01
C VAL A 18 -10.54 9.87 5.14
N ALA A 19 -10.74 8.65 4.65
CA ALA A 19 -11.97 7.89 4.83
C ALA A 19 -12.20 7.57 6.32
N ALA A 20 -13.45 7.56 6.77
CA ALA A 20 -13.76 7.45 8.20
C ALA A 20 -13.24 6.14 8.85
N TRP A 21 -13.22 5.05 8.10
CA TRP A 21 -12.73 3.73 8.52
C TRP A 21 -11.20 3.58 8.43
N ALA A 22 -10.52 4.47 7.70
CA ALA A 22 -9.11 4.33 7.36
C ALA A 22 -8.19 4.85 8.47
N LEU A 23 -7.00 4.28 8.56
CA LEU A 23 -5.93 4.86 9.40
C LEU A 23 -5.51 6.24 8.88
N PRO A 24 -4.92 7.11 9.74
CA PRO A 24 -4.39 8.39 9.30
C PRO A 24 -3.35 8.21 8.18
N ILE A 25 -3.47 9.05 7.14
CA ILE A 25 -2.56 9.03 5.99
C ILE A 25 -1.27 9.76 6.34
N SER A 26 -0.14 9.10 6.07
CA SER A 26 1.18 9.71 6.11
C SER A 26 1.60 10.14 4.70
N GLU A 27 1.92 11.42 4.53
CA GLU A 27 2.56 11.95 3.31
C GLU A 27 4.10 11.99 3.43
N ALA A 28 4.67 11.23 4.38
CA ALA A 28 6.12 11.20 4.59
C ALA A 28 6.85 10.62 3.36
N GLY A 29 8.06 11.11 3.14
CA GLY A 29 8.94 10.63 2.09
C GLY A 29 8.79 11.36 0.76
N ASP A 30 9.32 10.72 -0.27
CA ASP A 30 9.45 11.27 -1.60
C ASP A 30 8.37 10.70 -2.52
N LYS A 31 7.53 11.57 -3.11
CA LYS A 31 6.59 11.14 -4.15
C LYS A 31 7.36 10.70 -5.39
N LEU A 32 7.22 9.42 -5.75
CA LEU A 32 7.84 8.82 -6.94
C LEU A 32 6.97 9.02 -8.19
N GLY A 33 5.64 9.02 -8.01
CA GLY A 33 4.70 9.13 -9.11
C GLY A 33 3.26 8.92 -8.67
N THR A 34 2.39 8.85 -9.68
CA THR A 34 0.96 8.59 -9.52
C THR A 34 0.53 7.56 -10.56
N VAL A 35 -0.21 6.56 -10.14
CA VAL A 35 -0.96 5.66 -11.02
C VAL A 35 -2.42 6.13 -11.10
N LYS A 36 -3.03 6.03 -12.27
CA LYS A 36 -4.44 6.40 -12.48
C LYS A 36 -5.19 5.21 -13.06
N GLY A 37 -6.21 4.78 -12.35
CA GLY A 37 -7.25 3.91 -12.89
C GLY A 37 -8.46 4.73 -13.35
N ASP A 38 -9.55 4.02 -13.65
CA ASP A 38 -10.84 4.59 -14.04
C ASP A 38 -11.57 5.17 -12.81
N SER A 39 -11.59 4.43 -11.69
CA SER A 39 -12.32 4.85 -10.49
C SER A 39 -11.44 5.39 -9.36
N PHE A 40 -10.12 5.19 -9.43
CA PHE A 40 -9.19 5.61 -8.38
C PHE A 40 -7.85 6.11 -8.93
N SER A 41 -7.11 6.83 -8.09
CA SER A 41 -5.69 7.14 -8.31
C SER A 41 -4.87 6.70 -7.10
N VAL A 42 -3.60 6.35 -7.31
CA VAL A 42 -2.67 6.05 -6.21
C VAL A 42 -1.42 6.88 -6.33
N ASP A 43 -1.15 7.68 -5.31
CA ASP A 43 0.13 8.36 -5.16
C ASP A 43 1.11 7.43 -4.45
N ILE A 44 2.32 7.32 -5.01
CA ILE A 44 3.35 6.37 -4.58
C ILE A 44 4.48 7.16 -3.93
N TYR A 45 4.74 6.89 -2.65
CA TYR A 45 5.78 7.55 -1.87
C TYR A 45 6.85 6.55 -1.45
N GLN A 46 8.13 6.88 -1.67
CA GLN A 46 9.25 6.19 -1.04
C GLN A 46 9.55 6.84 0.30
N VAL A 47 9.23 6.14 1.38
CA VAL A 47 9.25 6.71 2.74
C VAL A 47 10.57 6.47 3.43
N ALA A 48 11.13 5.28 3.26
CA ALA A 48 12.38 4.89 3.90
C ALA A 48 13.07 3.75 3.17
N THR A 49 14.35 3.60 3.49
CA THR A 49 15.12 2.39 3.22
C THR A 49 15.66 1.87 4.55
N ASP A 50 15.71 0.56 4.71
CA ASP A 50 16.30 -0.11 5.87
C ASP A 50 16.96 -1.42 5.43
N VAL A 51 17.31 -2.28 6.38
CA VAL A 51 17.83 -3.62 6.12
C VAL A 51 16.85 -4.71 6.55
N ALA A 52 16.83 -5.82 5.84
CA ALA A 52 16.03 -6.98 6.18
C ALA A 52 16.44 -7.57 7.53
N SER A 53 15.46 -7.81 8.40
CA SER A 53 15.67 -8.37 9.75
C SER A 53 16.00 -9.86 9.76
N LYS A 54 15.64 -10.57 8.68
CA LYS A 54 15.78 -12.01 8.48
C LYS A 54 15.77 -12.35 6.99
N ASP A 55 16.18 -13.57 6.66
CA ASP A 55 16.08 -14.09 5.29
C ASP A 55 14.61 -14.22 4.87
N SER A 56 14.32 -13.90 3.60
CA SER A 56 13.03 -14.15 3.00
C SER A 56 12.81 -15.64 2.71
N MET A 57 11.57 -16.09 2.63
CA MET A 57 11.25 -17.47 2.24
C MET A 57 11.40 -17.74 0.73
N PHE A 58 11.64 -16.70 -0.07
CA PHE A 58 11.83 -16.81 -1.51
C PHE A 58 13.28 -17.18 -1.79
N VAL A 59 13.50 -18.25 -2.54
CA VAL A 59 14.84 -18.76 -2.89
C VAL A 59 15.04 -18.81 -4.40
N ASP A 60 16.25 -18.51 -4.87
CA ASP A 60 16.62 -18.74 -6.27
C ASP A 60 16.67 -20.26 -6.51
N LYS A 61 16.02 -20.71 -7.59
CA LYS A 61 15.90 -22.14 -7.90
C LYS A 61 17.25 -22.79 -8.21
N ASP A 62 18.20 -22.03 -8.73
CA ASP A 62 19.49 -22.51 -9.23
C ASP A 62 20.55 -22.44 -8.12
N THR A 63 20.65 -21.31 -7.41
CA THR A 63 21.66 -21.14 -6.34
C THR A 63 21.22 -21.68 -4.98
N LYS A 64 19.90 -21.90 -4.79
CA LYS A 64 19.28 -22.25 -3.50
C LYS A 64 19.46 -21.18 -2.41
N GLU A 65 19.91 -19.99 -2.78
CA GLU A 65 20.05 -18.86 -1.85
C GLU A 65 18.74 -18.08 -1.74
N ASN A 66 18.49 -17.48 -0.58
CA ASN A 66 17.37 -16.56 -0.38
C ASN A 66 17.52 -15.33 -1.28
N LEU A 67 16.41 -14.89 -1.89
CA LEU A 67 16.37 -13.73 -2.79
C LEU A 67 16.49 -12.39 -2.05
N LEU A 68 16.29 -12.40 -0.74
CA LEU A 68 16.56 -11.32 0.20
C LEU A 68 17.13 -11.97 1.47
N LYS A 69 18.37 -11.65 1.81
CA LYS A 69 19.07 -12.14 3.01
C LYS A 69 18.97 -11.11 4.13
N LYS A 70 19.14 -11.56 5.36
CA LYS A 70 19.27 -10.67 6.52
C LYS A 70 20.41 -9.67 6.28
N GLY A 71 20.12 -8.39 6.49
CA GLY A 71 21.06 -7.30 6.26
C GLY A 71 20.98 -6.70 4.85
N ASP A 72 20.30 -7.34 3.90
CA ASP A 72 20.11 -6.79 2.57
C ASP A 72 19.18 -5.57 2.60
N PRO A 73 19.38 -4.59 1.70
CA PRO A 73 18.55 -3.39 1.62
C PRO A 73 17.09 -3.69 1.29
N VAL A 74 16.18 -2.98 1.96
CA VAL A 74 14.72 -3.01 1.76
C VAL A 74 14.21 -1.58 1.64
N VAL A 75 13.23 -1.36 0.77
CA VAL A 75 12.53 -0.08 0.60
C VAL A 75 11.13 -0.20 1.18
N TYR A 76 10.63 0.89 1.75
CA TYR A 76 9.25 1.01 2.23
C TYR A 76 8.51 2.04 1.38
N LEU A 77 7.50 1.56 0.67
CA LEU A 77 6.60 2.40 -0.11
C LEU A 77 5.28 2.61 0.64
N ASN A 78 4.73 3.80 0.52
CA ASN A 78 3.37 4.11 0.96
C ASN A 78 2.51 4.45 -0.26
N TYR A 79 1.38 3.78 -0.39
CA TYR A 79 0.41 3.94 -1.46
C TYR A 79 -0.79 4.69 -0.92
N VAL A 80 -1.01 5.94 -1.36
CA VAL A 80 -2.21 6.71 -0.99
C VAL A 80 -3.24 6.59 -2.09
N VAL A 81 -4.29 5.84 -1.83
CA VAL A 81 -5.39 5.57 -2.77
C VAL A 81 -6.47 6.61 -2.56
N THR A 82 -6.96 7.21 -3.65
CA THR A 82 -8.06 8.18 -3.65
C THR A 82 -9.13 7.72 -4.62
N ASN A 83 -10.40 7.71 -4.20
CA ASN A 83 -11.52 7.53 -5.10
C ASN A 83 -11.73 8.79 -5.94
N THR A 84 -11.44 8.69 -7.23
CA THR A 84 -11.55 9.78 -8.20
C THR A 84 -12.86 9.74 -9.00
N SER A 85 -13.68 8.71 -8.78
CA SER A 85 -14.99 8.58 -9.39
C SER A 85 -16.07 9.39 -8.67
N SER A 86 -17.27 9.42 -9.27
CA SER A 86 -18.47 9.97 -8.65
C SER A 86 -19.27 8.93 -7.82
N ALA A 87 -18.87 7.66 -7.86
CA ALA A 87 -19.56 6.57 -7.17
C ALA A 87 -18.84 6.19 -5.87
N GLU A 88 -19.57 5.59 -4.93
CA GLU A 88 -18.96 4.94 -3.76
C GLU A 88 -18.34 3.60 -4.17
N ILE A 89 -17.18 3.29 -3.58
CA ILE A 89 -16.49 2.02 -3.82
C ILE A 89 -16.53 1.20 -2.52
N PRO A 90 -17.36 0.15 -2.42
CA PRO A 90 -17.33 -0.76 -1.28
C PRO A 90 -16.07 -1.64 -1.37
N LEU A 91 -15.19 -1.59 -0.37
CA LEU A 91 -13.99 -2.43 -0.32
C LEU A 91 -14.11 -3.50 0.76
N SER A 92 -13.53 -4.67 0.51
CA SER A 92 -13.33 -5.69 1.55
C SER A 92 -11.97 -5.52 2.24
N HIS A 93 -11.60 -6.47 3.10
CA HIS A 93 -10.26 -6.54 3.68
C HIS A 93 -9.12 -6.66 2.66
N SER A 94 -9.42 -6.98 1.40
CA SER A 94 -8.43 -6.95 0.32
C SER A 94 -8.01 -5.53 -0.08
N LEU A 95 -8.81 -4.50 0.26
CA LEU A 95 -8.58 -3.09 -0.11
C LEU A 95 -8.09 -2.95 -1.57
N ILE A 96 -6.81 -2.61 -1.74
CA ILE A 96 -6.07 -2.75 -2.99
C ILE A 96 -4.92 -3.74 -2.80
N THR A 97 -4.47 -4.33 -3.89
CA THR A 97 -3.26 -5.15 -3.96
C THR A 97 -2.22 -4.45 -4.84
N PRO A 98 -1.27 -3.70 -4.25
CA PRO A 98 -0.05 -3.28 -4.94
C PRO A 98 0.79 -4.50 -5.31
N ASN A 99 1.49 -4.40 -6.43
CA ASN A 99 2.48 -5.36 -6.88
C ASN A 99 3.64 -4.58 -7.48
N ALA A 100 4.71 -4.43 -6.70
CA ALA A 100 5.94 -3.80 -7.15
C ALA A 100 6.93 -4.83 -7.68
N LYS A 101 7.46 -4.60 -8.88
CA LYS A 101 8.50 -5.44 -9.49
C LYS A 101 9.50 -4.61 -10.28
N TYR A 102 10.77 -4.94 -10.22
CA TYR A 102 11.73 -4.36 -11.15
C TYR A 102 11.39 -4.73 -12.59
N THR A 103 11.64 -3.81 -13.52
CA THR A 103 11.37 -4.09 -14.95
C THR A 103 12.29 -5.16 -15.52
N ASP A 104 13.43 -5.42 -14.88
CA ASP A 104 14.35 -6.53 -15.16
C ASP A 104 14.14 -7.76 -14.24
N TRP A 105 13.02 -7.85 -13.52
CA TRP A 105 12.76 -8.94 -12.59
C TRP A 105 12.56 -10.29 -13.29
N LYS A 106 13.51 -11.20 -13.09
CA LYS A 106 13.54 -12.50 -13.77
C LYS A 106 12.64 -13.59 -13.15
N TYR A 107 12.05 -13.35 -11.97
CA TYR A 107 11.27 -14.37 -11.26
C TYR A 107 9.76 -14.18 -11.48
N LEU A 108 9.01 -15.29 -11.54
CA LEU A 108 7.55 -15.24 -11.75
C LEU A 108 6.77 -14.67 -10.55
N GLY A 109 7.36 -14.76 -9.34
CA GLY A 109 6.78 -14.24 -8.10
C GLY A 109 6.92 -12.72 -7.93
N GLY A 110 6.29 -12.19 -6.87
CA GLY A 110 6.55 -10.83 -6.39
C GLY A 110 8.00 -10.64 -5.95
N MET A 111 8.39 -9.39 -5.74
CA MET A 111 9.67 -9.06 -5.11
C MET A 111 9.72 -9.65 -3.69
N PRO A 112 10.86 -10.18 -3.22
CA PRO A 112 10.98 -10.63 -1.84
C PRO A 112 10.90 -9.45 -0.87
N SER A 113 10.26 -9.65 0.27
CA SER A 113 10.02 -8.63 1.29
C SER A 113 10.46 -9.09 2.68
N ASP A 114 10.69 -8.13 3.58
CA ASP A 114 10.81 -8.42 5.01
C ASP A 114 9.41 -8.62 5.61
N SER A 115 9.21 -9.80 6.21
CA SER A 115 7.95 -10.20 6.85
C SER A 115 7.77 -9.62 8.27
N SER A 116 8.71 -8.82 8.78
CA SER A 116 8.57 -8.14 10.06
C SER A 116 7.64 -6.92 9.97
N SER A 117 6.69 -6.80 10.91
CA SER A 117 5.86 -5.60 11.03
C SER A 117 6.59 -4.39 11.62
N ASP A 118 7.75 -4.61 12.25
CA ASP A 118 8.42 -3.59 13.05
C ASP A 118 9.01 -2.48 12.18
N GLY A 119 9.45 -2.83 10.96
CA GLY A 119 9.93 -1.85 9.98
C GLY A 119 8.86 -0.82 9.60
N TYR A 120 7.63 -1.27 9.36
CA TYR A 120 6.52 -0.34 9.09
C TYR A 120 6.29 0.61 10.26
N LYS A 121 6.19 0.08 11.49
CA LYS A 121 5.98 0.91 12.70
C LYS A 121 7.12 1.91 12.92
N LYS A 122 8.37 1.48 12.73
CA LYS A 122 9.57 2.33 12.84
C LYS A 122 9.50 3.54 11.92
N HIS A 123 8.88 3.40 10.75
CA HIS A 123 8.76 4.45 9.75
C HIS A 123 7.38 5.13 9.72
N GLY A 124 6.55 4.92 10.76
CA GLY A 124 5.21 5.53 10.83
C GLY A 124 4.26 5.03 9.73
N LEU A 125 4.49 3.83 9.24
CA LEU A 125 3.69 3.17 8.20
C LEU A 125 2.83 2.06 8.78
N SER A 126 1.84 1.65 8.00
CA SER A 126 1.00 0.50 8.27
C SER A 126 0.77 -0.30 7.00
N SER A 127 1.02 -1.61 7.06
CA SER A 127 0.65 -2.55 5.99
C SER A 127 -0.84 -2.91 6.00
N SER A 128 -1.60 -2.41 6.99
CA SER A 128 -3.07 -2.36 6.98
C SER A 128 -3.52 -0.94 6.69
N GLY A 129 -4.58 -0.76 5.88
CA GLY A 129 -5.20 0.55 5.69
C GLY A 129 -6.36 0.86 6.64
N VAL A 130 -6.79 -0.12 7.45
CA VAL A 130 -8.06 -0.06 8.22
C VAL A 130 -7.80 0.10 9.72
N LYS A 131 -8.64 0.88 10.40
CA LYS A 131 -8.70 0.95 11.87
C LYS A 131 -9.13 -0.41 12.47
N LEU A 132 -8.76 -0.62 13.73
CA LEU A 132 -9.16 -1.82 14.47
C LEU A 132 -10.68 -1.88 14.64
N LYS A 133 -11.26 -3.09 14.46
CA LYS A 133 -12.69 -3.42 14.67
C LYS A 133 -13.67 -2.82 13.66
N GLU A 134 -13.19 -2.15 12.63
CA GLU A 134 -14.02 -1.81 11.47
C GLU A 134 -14.50 -3.09 10.78
N LYS A 135 -15.70 -3.03 10.21
CA LYS A 135 -16.30 -4.13 9.44
C LYS A 135 -16.49 -3.68 8.01
N ASP A 136 -16.24 -4.60 7.09
CA ASP A 136 -16.54 -4.43 5.69
C ASP A 136 -18.07 -4.39 5.44
N PRO A 137 -18.53 -3.68 4.40
CA PRO A 137 -17.74 -2.95 3.40
C PRO A 137 -17.11 -1.66 3.93
N PHE A 138 -15.82 -1.48 3.63
CA PHE A 138 -15.10 -0.23 3.81
C PHE A 138 -15.45 0.70 2.64
N VAL A 139 -16.56 1.41 2.78
CA VAL A 139 -17.06 2.30 1.72
C VAL A 139 -16.12 3.49 1.55
N LEU A 140 -15.44 3.57 0.41
CA LEU A 140 -14.60 4.70 0.02
C LEU A 140 -15.43 5.68 -0.83
N LYS A 141 -15.78 6.84 -0.26
CA LYS A 141 -16.63 7.83 -0.95
C LYS A 141 -15.83 8.66 -1.96
N PRO A 142 -16.50 9.33 -2.93
CA PRO A 142 -15.84 10.26 -3.84
C PRO A 142 -14.93 11.26 -3.11
N GLY A 143 -13.69 11.36 -3.59
CA GLY A 143 -12.65 12.22 -3.05
C GLY A 143 -12.06 11.78 -1.70
N GLU A 144 -12.52 10.67 -1.12
CA GLU A 144 -11.89 10.10 0.08
C GLU A 144 -10.70 9.24 -0.27
N SER A 145 -9.79 9.15 0.69
CA SER A 145 -8.52 8.46 0.55
C SER A 145 -8.23 7.55 1.73
N PHE A 146 -7.40 6.55 1.49
CA PHE A 146 -6.75 5.73 2.51
C PHE A 146 -5.32 5.42 2.06
N ASN A 147 -4.49 4.87 2.94
CA ASN A 147 -3.16 4.40 2.56
C ASN A 147 -2.89 2.96 2.97
N ILE A 148 -1.98 2.32 2.25
CA ILE A 148 -1.41 1.02 2.58
C ILE A 148 0.08 1.03 2.23
N ALA A 149 0.90 0.42 3.06
CA ALA A 149 2.34 0.33 2.82
C ALA A 149 2.77 -1.08 2.37
N GLU A 150 3.82 -1.11 1.56
CA GLU A 150 4.53 -2.32 1.14
C GLU A 150 6.03 -2.15 1.39
N ASN A 151 6.74 -3.25 1.56
CA ASN A 151 8.19 -3.27 1.53
C ASN A 151 8.69 -4.39 0.62
N PHE A 152 9.86 -4.20 0.01
CA PHE A 152 10.51 -5.21 -0.80
C PHE A 152 12.02 -4.92 -0.95
N ALA A 153 12.77 -5.90 -1.45
CA ALA A 153 14.20 -5.80 -1.70
C ALA A 153 14.54 -4.58 -2.55
N TYR A 154 15.56 -3.82 -2.15
CA TYR A 154 15.84 -2.49 -2.68
C TYR A 154 17.17 -2.38 -3.40
N THR A 155 17.20 -1.59 -4.46
CA THR A 155 18.39 -1.18 -5.17
C THR A 155 18.12 0.22 -5.72
N ALA A 156 18.94 1.18 -5.31
CA ALA A 156 18.81 2.58 -5.71
C ALA A 156 18.84 2.73 -7.24
N GLY A 157 18.01 3.64 -7.77
CA GLY A 157 17.93 3.93 -9.20
C GLY A 157 17.29 2.83 -10.04
N LYS A 158 16.78 1.74 -9.45
CA LYS A 158 16.05 0.72 -10.21
C LYS A 158 14.69 1.22 -10.66
N GLU A 159 14.42 0.97 -11.93
CA GLU A 159 13.11 1.14 -12.51
C GLU A 159 12.19 0.01 -12.04
N THR A 160 11.01 0.40 -11.54
CA THR A 160 10.05 -0.49 -10.88
C THR A 160 8.68 -0.25 -11.48
N GLU A 161 8.08 -1.32 -12.03
CA GLU A 161 6.66 -1.35 -12.38
C GLU A 161 5.84 -1.52 -11.10
N ILE A 162 4.84 -0.66 -10.94
CA ILE A 162 3.85 -0.72 -9.87
C ILE A 162 2.50 -0.99 -10.51
N LYS A 163 1.99 -2.20 -10.29
CA LYS A 163 0.63 -2.60 -10.66
C LYS A 163 -0.27 -2.57 -9.44
N VAL A 164 -1.36 -1.83 -9.48
CA VAL A 164 -2.36 -1.80 -8.42
C VAL A 164 -3.64 -2.45 -8.91
N THR A 165 -4.12 -3.44 -8.16
CA THR A 165 -5.43 -4.06 -8.40
C THR A 165 -6.41 -3.64 -7.31
N MET A 166 -7.58 -3.15 -7.71
CA MET A 166 -8.73 -2.94 -6.83
C MET A 166 -9.84 -3.93 -7.24
N THR A 167 -10.45 -4.59 -6.26
CA THR A 167 -11.63 -5.44 -6.50
C THR A 167 -12.68 -5.08 -5.48
N PRO A 168 -13.74 -4.35 -5.88
CA PRO A 168 -14.82 -3.96 -4.98
C PRO A 168 -15.53 -5.18 -4.38
N GLN A 169 -16.21 -4.97 -3.25
CA GLN A 169 -17.09 -5.95 -2.64
C GLN A 169 -18.49 -5.89 -3.29
N GLY A 170 -19.03 -7.04 -3.63
CA GLY A 170 -20.39 -7.24 -4.13
C GLY A 170 -21.43 -7.15 -3.02
N ALA A 171 -22.71 -7.17 -3.41
CA ALA A 171 -23.83 -7.10 -2.47
C ALA A 171 -24.00 -8.36 -1.61
N ASP A 172 -23.43 -9.48 -2.04
CA ASP A 172 -23.35 -10.75 -1.32
C ASP A 172 -22.22 -10.77 -0.28
N GLY A 173 -21.35 -9.76 -0.26
CA GLY A 173 -20.18 -9.69 0.59
C GLY A 173 -18.92 -10.31 -0.01
N ASP A 174 -19.01 -10.91 -1.20
CA ASP A 174 -17.85 -11.47 -1.90
C ASP A 174 -17.17 -10.41 -2.77
N LEU A 175 -15.99 -10.75 -3.33
CA LEU A 175 -15.31 -9.87 -4.27
C LEU A 175 -16.05 -9.86 -5.62
N ASP A 176 -16.44 -8.67 -6.08
CA ASP A 176 -17.02 -8.46 -7.39
C ASP A 176 -15.90 -8.39 -8.45
N HIS A 177 -15.52 -9.57 -8.95
CA HIS A 177 -14.46 -9.70 -9.95
C HIS A 177 -14.85 -9.11 -11.32
N ASP A 178 -16.13 -8.90 -11.60
CA ASP A 178 -16.58 -8.24 -12.83
C ASP A 178 -16.28 -6.73 -12.78
N LYS A 179 -16.17 -6.15 -11.57
CA LYS A 179 -15.74 -4.76 -11.34
C LYS A 179 -14.26 -4.63 -10.96
N LYS A 180 -13.47 -5.67 -11.16
CA LYS A 180 -12.03 -5.59 -10.91
C LYS A 180 -11.40 -4.54 -11.82
N GLU A 181 -10.65 -3.64 -11.20
CA GLU A 181 -9.90 -2.60 -11.89
C GLU A 181 -8.40 -2.80 -11.65
N THR A 182 -7.58 -2.49 -12.66
CA THR A 182 -6.13 -2.55 -12.59
C THR A 182 -5.54 -1.31 -13.22
N ALA A 183 -4.54 -0.73 -12.55
CA ALA A 183 -3.80 0.41 -13.06
C ALA A 183 -2.29 0.18 -12.86
N GLU A 184 -1.48 0.64 -13.81
CA GLU A 184 -0.04 0.37 -13.86
C GLU A 184 0.74 1.66 -14.13
N THR A 185 1.92 1.78 -13.51
CA THR A 185 2.87 2.86 -13.79
C THR A 185 4.29 2.37 -13.54
N THR A 186 5.26 3.11 -14.04
CA THR A 186 6.68 2.85 -13.81
C THR A 186 7.27 4.00 -13.01
N VAL A 187 8.03 3.69 -11.96
CA VAL A 187 8.73 4.65 -11.12
C VAL A 187 10.21 4.30 -10.99
N THR A 188 11.05 5.29 -10.71
CA THR A 188 12.44 5.06 -10.34
C THR A 188 12.59 5.17 -8.83
N LEU A 189 13.12 4.13 -8.19
CA LEU A 189 13.41 4.19 -6.76
C LEU A 189 14.57 5.16 -6.52
N LYS A 190 14.40 6.06 -5.56
CA LYS A 190 15.43 7.02 -5.15
C LYS A 190 16.55 6.34 -4.41
#